data_AF-A0A967ALL8-F1
#
_entry.id   AF-A0A967ALL8-F1
#
_cell.length_a   1.000
_cell.length_b   1.000
_cell.length_c   1.000
_cell.angle_alpha   90.00
_cell.angle_beta   90.00
_cell.angle_gamma   90.00
#
_symmetry.space_group_name_H-M   'P 1'
#
loop_
_entity.id
_entity.type
_entity.pdbx_description
1 polymer ?
#
loop_
_entity_poly.entity_id
_entity_poly.type
_entity_poly.pdbx_seq_one_letter_code
_entity_poly.pdbx_strand_id
1 'polypeptide(L)' 'EDPQATLQDRVMTAMNDRSGYFLLTPPKSGWTPGYYRCGLFAGEQTSAYSYVDEVRFRIVEPSQP' A
#
# COMPACT_ATOMS: atom_id res chain seq x y z
N GLU A 1 6.13 25.94 -7.44
CA GLU A 1 6.12 24.58 -8.00
C GLU A 1 4.94 23.84 -7.39
N ASP A 2 4.17 23.15 -8.24
CA ASP A 2 2.91 22.51 -7.90
C ASP A 2 3.18 21.34 -6.94
N PRO A 3 2.62 21.31 -5.72
CA PRO A 3 2.75 20.14 -4.87
C PRO A 3 1.92 19.04 -5.51
N GLN A 4 2.56 18.15 -6.28
CA GLN A 4 1.94 16.91 -6.74
C GLN A 4 1.28 16.27 -5.54
N ALA A 5 -0.05 16.40 -5.49
CA ALA A 5 -0.90 15.85 -4.46
C ALA A 5 -0.73 14.34 -4.55
N THR A 6 0.21 13.84 -3.76
CA THR A 6 0.46 12.41 -3.64
C THR A 6 -0.75 11.91 -2.87
N LEU A 7 -1.73 11.35 -3.58
CA LEU A 7 -2.83 10.60 -2.98
C LEU A 7 -2.19 9.44 -2.19
N GLN A 8 -1.85 9.72 -0.93
CA GLN A 8 -1.38 8.70 0.00
C GLN A 8 -2.62 8.02 0.57
N ASP A 9 -3.08 6.98 -0.10
CA ASP A 9 -4.04 6.06 0.49
C ASP A 9 -3.35 5.36 1.66
N ARG A 10 -3.66 5.80 2.89
CA ARG A 10 -3.13 5.18 4.11
C ARG A 10 -3.97 3.96 4.45
N VAL A 11 -3.54 2.80 3.97
CA VAL A 11 -4.09 1.52 4.40
C VAL A 11 -3.33 1.07 5.65
N MET A 12 -4.02 1.04 6.80
CA MET A 12 -3.51 0.41 8.02
C MET A 12 -3.87 -1.06 7.96
N THR A 13 -2.92 -1.93 7.60
CA THR A 13 -3.12 -3.37 7.71
C THR A 13 -2.54 -3.86 9.03
N ALA A 14 -3.39 -4.13 10.01
CA ALA A 14 -2.97 -4.84 11.21
C ALA A 14 -2.67 -6.30 10.83
N MET A 15 -1.55 -6.85 11.33
CA MET A 15 -1.27 -8.29 11.38
C MET A 15 -2.30 -8.95 12.30
N ASN A 16 -3.55 -9.10 11.83
CA ASN A 16 -4.70 -9.37 12.70
C ASN A 16 -4.69 -10.81 13.26
N ASP A 17 -4.07 -11.78 12.59
CA ASP A 17 -4.33 -13.20 12.87
C ASP A 17 -3.08 -14.07 13.17
N ARG A 18 -1.89 -13.46 13.35
CA ARG A 18 -0.58 -14.18 13.47
C ARG A 18 -0.22 -15.05 12.26
N SER A 19 -0.93 -14.95 11.14
CA SER A 19 -0.65 -15.75 9.94
C SER A 19 0.62 -15.29 9.21
N GLY A 20 1.10 -14.08 9.48
CA GLY A 20 2.20 -13.44 8.77
C GLY A 20 1.79 -12.82 7.43
N TYR A 21 0.50 -12.86 7.08
CA TYR A 21 -0.05 -12.24 5.88
C TYR A 21 -0.74 -10.91 6.20
N PHE A 22 -0.69 -10.00 5.23
CA PHE A 22 -1.44 -8.75 5.24
C PHE A 22 -2.23 -8.63 3.95
N LEU A 23 -3.48 -8.17 4.03
CA LEU A 23 -4.29 -7.84 2.87
C LEU A 23 -4.26 -6.33 2.61
N LEU A 24 -4.05 -5.96 1.36
CA LEU A 24 -4.18 -4.57 0.92
C LEU A 24 -5.63 -4.33 0.51
N THR A 25 -6.34 -3.54 1.33
CA THR A 25 -7.70 -3.13 0.99
C THR A 25 -7.67 -2.20 -0.23
N PRO A 26 -8.44 -2.50 -1.30
CA PRO A 26 -8.50 -1.62 -2.46
C PRO A 26 -9.12 -0.26 -2.10
N PRO A 27 -8.69 0.83 -2.77
CA PRO A 27 -9.42 2.10 -2.74
C PRO A 27 -10.88 1.90 -3.18
N LYS A 28 -11.78 2.83 -2.80
CA LYS A 28 -13.21 2.74 -3.17
C LYS A 28 -13.43 2.67 -4.69
N SER A 29 -12.56 3.31 -5.46
CA SER A 29 -12.54 3.28 -6.93
C SER A 29 -11.97 1.99 -7.52
N GLY A 30 -11.53 1.05 -6.68
CA GLY A 30 -10.65 -0.03 -7.07
C GLY A 30 -9.22 0.44 -7.32
N TRP A 31 -8.36 -0.51 -7.61
CA TRP A 31 -6.99 -0.23 -8.04
C TRP A 31 -6.94 0.02 -9.55
N THR A 32 -6.19 1.02 -9.98
CA THR A 32 -5.92 1.26 -11.41
C THR A 32 -4.66 0.52 -11.85
N PRO A 33 -4.47 0.23 -13.15
CA PRO A 33 -3.18 -0.22 -13.65
C PRO A 33 -2.08 0.80 -13.33
N GLY A 34 -0.91 0.32 -12.87
CA GLY A 34 0.18 1.19 -12.46
C GLY A 34 1.16 0.57 -11.47
N TYR A 35 2.17 1.35 -11.09
CA TYR A 35 3.15 0.98 -10.07
C TYR A 35 2.71 1.45 -8.69
N TYR A 36 2.85 0.58 -7.71
CA TYR A 36 2.43 0.80 -6.34
C TYR A 36 3.55 0.49 -5.36
N ARG A 37 3.44 1.13 -4.19
CA ARG A 37 4.40 1.05 -3.10
C ARG A 37 3.64 0.82 -1.80
N CYS A 38 3.95 -0.27 -1.12
CA CYS A 38 3.43 -0.59 0.19
C CYS A 38 4.56 -0.45 1.21
N GLY A 39 4.50 0.57 2.06
CA GLY A 39 5.44 0.74 3.16
C GLY A 39 5.01 -0.09 4.37
N LEU A 40 5.94 -0.81 4.97
CA LEU A 40 5.74 -1.58 6.18
C LEU A 40 6.31 -0.81 7.37
N PHE A 41 5.53 -0.70 8.44
CA PHE A 41 5.89 0.01 9.65
C PHE A 41 5.63 -0.88 10.88
N ALA A 42 6.53 -0.85 11.86
CA ALA A 42 6.36 -1.52 13.14
C ALA A 42 5.42 -0.74 14.06
N GLY A 43 4.48 -1.44 14.68
CA GLY A 43 3.50 -0.86 15.58
C GLY A 43 2.39 -0.08 14.86
N GLU A 44 1.71 0.79 15.59
CA GLU A 44 0.48 1.45 15.14
C GLU A 44 0.70 2.80 14.44
N GLN A 45 1.93 3.32 14.43
CA GLN A 45 2.25 4.65 13.92
C GLN A 45 3.09 4.57 12.67
N THR A 46 2.71 5.33 11.64
CA THR A 46 3.49 5.52 10.42
C THR A 46 4.45 6.69 10.61
N SER A 47 5.75 6.40 10.60
CA SER A 47 6.81 7.40 10.76
C SER A 47 8.13 6.91 10.17
N ALA A 48 9.10 7.79 9.98
CA ALA A 48 10.45 7.39 9.57
C ALA A 48 11.13 6.44 10.58
N TYR A 49 10.80 6.57 11.87
CA TYR A 49 11.38 5.76 12.94
C TYR A 49 10.72 4.40 13.11
N SER A 50 9.51 4.23 12.59
CA SER A 50 8.78 2.96 12.61
C SER A 50 8.87 2.22 11.27
N TYR A 51 9.48 2.79 10.24
CA TYR A 51 9.63 2.14 8.95
C TYR A 51 10.54 0.92 9.05
N VAL A 52 10.07 -0.22 8.56
CA VAL A 52 10.83 -1.48 8.60
C VAL A 52 11.21 -2.00 7.22
N ASP A 53 10.34 -1.84 6.22
CA ASP A 53 10.58 -2.33 4.87
C ASP A 53 9.57 -1.76 3.85
N GLU A 54 9.72 -2.11 2.58
CA GLU A 54 8.80 -1.75 1.50
C GLU A 54 8.66 -2.86 0.46
N VAL A 55 7.42 -3.05 0.01
CA VAL A 55 7.09 -3.90 -1.13
C VAL A 55 6.66 -3.02 -2.30
N ARG A 56 7.23 -3.29 -3.48
CA ARG A 56 6.82 -2.69 -4.75
C ARG A 56 6.12 -3.71 -5.60
N PHE A 57 4.99 -3.33 -6.18
CA PHE A 57 4.22 -4.18 -7.08
C PHE A 57 3.63 -3.35 -8.22
N ARG A 58 3.19 -4.04 -9.27
CA ARG A 58 2.42 -3.39 -10.34
C ARG A 58 1.08 -4.09 -10.52
N ILE A 59 0.06 -3.30 -10.81
CA ILE A 59 -1.22 -3.79 -11.29
C ILE A 59 -1.19 -3.68 -12.81
N VAL A 60 -1.37 -4.81 -13.47
CA VAL A 60 -1.43 -4.89 -14.93
C VAL A 60 -2.87 -4.69 -15.38
N GLU A 61 -3.05 -4.13 -16.57
CA GLU A 61 -4.35 -4.22 -17.24
C GLU A 61 -4.71 -5.70 -17.38
N PRO A 62 -5.98 -6.06 -17.16
CA PRO A 62 -6.46 -7.37 -17.55
C PRO A 62 -6.18 -7.52 -19.05
N SER A 63 -5.31 -8.45 -19.42
CA SER A 63 -5.15 -8.80 -20.84
C SER A 63 -6.51 -9.27 -21.33
N GLN A 64 -7.09 -8.56 -22.30
CA GLN A 64 -8.26 -9.05 -23.00
C GLN A 64 -7.90 -10.42 -23.60
N PRO A 65 -8.73 -11.46 -23.40
CA PRO A 65 -8.51 -12.79 -23.99
C PRO A 65 -8.37 -12.74 -25.51
#